data_AF-A0A2U0ULU6-F1
#
_entry.id   AF-A0A2U0ULU6-F1
#
_cell.length_a   1.000
_cell.length_b   1.000
_cell.length_c   1.000
_cell.angle_alpha   90.00
_cell.angle_beta   90.00
_cell.angle_gamma   90.00
#
_symmetry.space_group_name_H-M   'P 1'
#
loop_
_entity.id
_entity.type
_entity.pdbx_description
1 polymer ?
#
loop_
_entity_poly.entity_id
_entity_poly.type
_entity_poly.pdbx_seq_one_letter_code
_entity_poly.pdbx_strand_id
1 'polypeptide(L)'
;MKSLRTLLILCLLSLSGIFFANCDGDETPSVIMDEATQQIINSGRIDFNADGGQVTLRLRTDGNSWSVKTENANGKPTDWCTTTTQTNENETAITVKASPNRDIANRTATLTIATTSKQYKLDIEQKPSPQFQIVASHVDVLGTGGNVFVTLRTNTLPEIIMDKEAPWLTFVGIRRKAGNHKANDVIYLEYCFKAERNADLGRLARVTFTMAHGKSQTACVHQWSRKLKATENIHVGKPGQLGTLLGANANDWANIERLTLSGTLNATDIQALRMLLRPSVRFTEVNAAGNISVEHSVPLGLKHVDMGACKLVKGGDEYVEPRIDSSTDPRYNATRDNELGDKAFLIARTHLETITLPASLEHIGNQAFCFCEHLKGIDIPATVTDIGVHAFSNCKSLTRINIPEDSRLQLLGQYALATTNTLAEIRLPATLIVNTSTPPILGGVKARNLHVKWLTPPSLGRYGIHKNTTVYVPQGTAVAYRQADGWKRAAKIIEE
;
A
#
# COMPACT_ATOMS: atom_id res chain seq x y z
N MET A 1 -75.30 3.30 9.84
CA MET A 1 -76.32 3.29 8.77
C MET A 1 -75.68 3.89 7.52
N LYS A 2 -75.56 3.27 6.35
CA LYS A 2 -75.85 1.96 5.76
C LYS A 2 -74.85 1.88 4.59
N SER A 3 -73.96 0.88 4.56
CA SER A 3 -74.06 -0.30 3.66
C SER A 3 -74.31 0.07 2.19
N LEU A 4 -73.38 -0.21 1.27
CA LEU A 4 -73.16 -1.51 0.64
C LEU A 4 -74.41 -2.01 -0.13
N ARG A 5 -74.17 -2.50 -1.37
CA ARG A 5 -75.07 -3.15 -2.34
C ARG A 5 -75.67 -2.16 -3.35
N THR A 6 -75.49 -2.37 -4.65
CA THR A 6 -76.13 -3.50 -5.33
C THR A 6 -75.26 -4.06 -6.46
N LEU A 7 -74.94 -5.33 -6.29
CA LEU A 7 -74.47 -6.28 -7.29
C LEU A 7 -75.70 -7.12 -7.66
N LEU A 8 -75.77 -7.53 -8.94
CA LEU A 8 -76.18 -8.87 -9.39
C LEU A 8 -77.64 -9.13 -9.84
N ILE A 9 -77.70 -9.83 -11.00
CA ILE A 9 -78.63 -10.90 -11.46
C ILE A 9 -79.73 -10.52 -12.46
N LEU A 10 -79.59 -10.97 -13.73
CA LEU A 10 -80.39 -12.01 -14.43
C LEU A 10 -80.05 -11.96 -15.95
N CYS A 11 -79.26 -12.88 -16.51
CA CYS A 11 -79.57 -14.25 -16.95
C CYS A 11 -80.63 -14.41 -18.07
N LEU A 12 -80.16 -15.00 -19.18
CA LEU A 12 -80.79 -16.05 -20.01
C LEU A 12 -81.85 -15.65 -21.05
N LEU A 13 -81.49 -15.69 -22.35
CA LEU A 13 -81.76 -16.83 -23.24
C LEU A 13 -81.29 -16.57 -24.68
N SER A 14 -80.71 -17.63 -25.24
CA SER A 14 -80.32 -17.88 -26.63
C SER A 14 -81.47 -17.79 -27.64
N LEU A 15 -81.21 -17.36 -28.88
CA LEU A 15 -81.22 -18.23 -30.09
C LEU A 15 -80.92 -17.46 -31.39
N SER A 16 -80.03 -18.07 -32.19
CA SER A 16 -80.03 -18.21 -33.66
C SER A 16 -80.09 -16.98 -34.60
N GLY A 17 -79.13 -16.94 -35.54
CA GLY A 17 -79.27 -16.20 -36.81
C GLY A 17 -77.97 -16.02 -37.57
N ILE A 18 -77.54 -17.05 -38.29
CA ILE A 18 -76.37 -17.11 -39.19
C ILE A 18 -76.61 -16.26 -40.46
N PHE A 19 -75.55 -15.52 -40.85
CA PHE A 19 -75.16 -14.97 -42.17
C PHE A 19 -76.10 -14.04 -42.94
N PHE A 20 -75.60 -12.86 -43.33
CA PHE A 20 -75.12 -12.60 -44.70
C PHE A 20 -74.11 -11.45 -44.71
N ALA A 21 -73.09 -11.61 -45.56
CA ALA A 21 -71.98 -10.71 -45.81
C ALA A 21 -72.42 -9.39 -46.48
N ASN A 22 -71.70 -8.30 -46.21
CA ASN A 22 -70.89 -7.65 -47.25
C ASN A 22 -70.06 -6.44 -46.73
N CYS A 23 -68.79 -6.48 -47.13
CA CYS A 23 -67.92 -5.38 -47.60
C CYS A 23 -67.43 -4.28 -46.63
N ASP A 24 -66.11 -4.41 -46.41
CA ASP A 24 -65.07 -3.38 -46.61
C ASP A 24 -64.93 -2.21 -45.62
N GLY A 25 -63.76 -2.18 -44.97
CA GLY A 25 -63.18 -0.93 -44.48
C GLY A 25 -62.25 -1.06 -43.27
N ASP A 26 -61.00 -1.46 -43.53
CA ASP A 26 -59.80 -1.05 -42.75
C ASP A 26 -59.57 -1.70 -41.37
N GLU A 27 -59.35 -3.01 -41.34
CA GLU A 27 -58.55 -3.62 -40.26
C GLU A 27 -57.07 -3.50 -40.59
N THR A 28 -56.40 -2.48 -40.04
CA THR A 28 -54.94 -2.48 -39.98
C THR A 28 -54.48 -3.77 -39.28
N PRO A 29 -53.47 -4.51 -39.80
CA PRO A 29 -52.98 -5.72 -39.15
C PRO A 29 -52.50 -5.36 -37.74
N SER A 30 -53.28 -5.80 -36.75
CA SER A 30 -53.02 -5.55 -35.34
C SER A 30 -51.99 -6.58 -34.89
N VAL A 31 -50.77 -6.14 -34.57
CA VAL A 31 -49.76 -7.00 -33.94
C VAL A 31 -50.38 -7.57 -32.65
N ILE A 32 -50.59 -8.89 -32.58
CA ILE A 32 -51.18 -9.53 -31.42
C ILE A 32 -50.06 -9.82 -30.42
N MET A 33 -50.22 -9.36 -29.18
CA MET A 33 -49.25 -9.55 -28.09
C MET A 33 -49.91 -10.30 -26.94
N ASP A 34 -49.12 -11.03 -26.16
CA ASP A 34 -49.62 -11.51 -24.85
C ASP A 34 -49.78 -10.32 -23.89
N GLU A 35 -50.56 -10.52 -22.82
CA GLU A 35 -50.91 -9.45 -21.88
C GLU A 35 -49.65 -8.82 -21.23
N ALA A 36 -48.64 -9.64 -20.91
CA ALA A 36 -47.38 -9.20 -20.32
C ALA A 36 -46.57 -8.32 -21.29
N THR A 37 -46.48 -8.71 -22.55
CA THR A 37 -45.80 -7.94 -23.60
C THR A 37 -46.55 -6.64 -23.87
N GLN A 38 -47.88 -6.67 -23.91
CA GLN A 38 -48.68 -5.47 -24.10
C GLN A 38 -48.47 -4.48 -22.94
N GLN A 39 -48.38 -4.95 -21.70
CA GLN A 39 -48.08 -4.10 -20.55
C GLN A 39 -46.69 -3.45 -20.66
N ILE A 40 -45.66 -4.21 -21.05
CA ILE A 40 -44.31 -3.68 -21.24
C ILE A 40 -44.27 -2.65 -22.36
N ILE A 41 -44.89 -2.94 -23.50
CA ILE A 41 -45.01 -2.03 -24.65
C ILE A 41 -45.74 -0.74 -24.26
N ASN A 42 -46.83 -0.85 -23.50
CA ASN A 42 -47.56 0.32 -23.01
C ASN A 42 -46.77 1.13 -21.98
N SER A 43 -45.92 0.49 -21.17
CA SER A 43 -45.06 1.17 -20.19
C SER A 43 -43.90 1.95 -20.85
N GLY A 44 -43.54 1.58 -22.08
CA GLY A 44 -42.44 2.17 -22.83
C GLY A 44 -41.04 1.83 -22.31
N ARG A 45 -40.90 0.94 -21.31
CA ARG A 45 -39.58 0.67 -20.68
C ARG A 45 -39.38 -0.78 -20.23
N ILE A 46 -38.11 -1.17 -20.08
CA ILE A 46 -37.67 -2.41 -19.42
C ILE A 46 -36.63 -2.05 -18.37
N ASP A 47 -36.91 -2.36 -17.10
CA ASP A 47 -36.01 -2.08 -15.99
C ASP A 47 -35.31 -3.36 -15.52
N PHE A 48 -33.97 -3.33 -15.49
CA PHE A 48 -33.14 -4.39 -14.92
C PHE A 48 -32.52 -3.96 -13.58
N ASN A 49 -32.43 -4.92 -12.65
CA ASN A 49 -31.65 -4.78 -11.43
C ASN A 49 -30.14 -4.93 -11.71
N ALA A 50 -29.32 -4.66 -10.69
CA ALA A 50 -27.86 -4.71 -10.77
C ALA A 50 -27.30 -6.06 -11.24
N ASP A 51 -27.95 -7.17 -10.89
CA ASP A 51 -27.50 -8.51 -11.28
C ASP A 51 -27.83 -8.87 -12.75
N GLY A 52 -28.57 -8.00 -13.44
CA GLY A 52 -29.05 -8.25 -14.79
C GLY A 52 -30.24 -9.21 -14.80
N GLY A 53 -30.39 -9.95 -15.89
CA GLY A 53 -31.49 -10.87 -16.09
C GLY A 53 -31.93 -10.93 -17.55
N GLN A 54 -33.13 -11.47 -17.78
CA GLN A 54 -33.73 -11.51 -19.10
C GLN A 54 -35.24 -11.26 -19.04
N VAL A 55 -35.76 -10.61 -20.06
CA VAL A 55 -37.20 -10.37 -20.29
C VAL A 55 -37.52 -10.85 -21.69
N THR A 56 -38.60 -11.62 -21.84
CA THR A 56 -39.05 -12.13 -23.14
C THR A 56 -40.36 -11.46 -23.53
N LEU A 57 -40.35 -10.83 -24.70
CA LEU A 57 -41.52 -10.24 -25.35
C LEU A 57 -42.03 -11.21 -26.40
N ARG A 58 -43.35 -11.41 -26.44
CA ARG A 58 -44.03 -12.39 -27.28
C ARG A 58 -45.03 -11.70 -28.19
N LEU A 59 -44.79 -11.80 -29.49
CA LEU A 59 -45.60 -11.15 -30.51
C LEU A 59 -45.99 -12.16 -31.59
N ARG A 60 -47.24 -12.13 -32.04
CA ARG A 60 -47.67 -12.82 -33.25
C ARG A 60 -47.59 -11.83 -34.40
N THR A 61 -46.70 -12.11 -35.34
CA THR A 61 -46.52 -11.32 -36.55
C THR A 61 -47.28 -11.98 -37.70
N ASP A 62 -47.74 -11.18 -38.66
CA ASP A 62 -48.50 -11.60 -39.84
C ASP A 62 -47.61 -12.15 -40.97
N GLY A 63 -46.36 -12.55 -40.67
CA GLY A 63 -45.39 -13.05 -41.65
C GLY A 63 -44.63 -11.96 -42.43
N ASN A 64 -44.80 -10.68 -42.10
CA ASN A 64 -44.10 -9.57 -42.74
C ASN A 64 -42.64 -9.39 -42.29
N SER A 65 -41.87 -8.60 -43.06
CA SER A 65 -40.50 -8.22 -42.68
C SER A 65 -40.50 -7.40 -41.37
N TRP A 66 -39.73 -7.87 -40.39
CA TRP A 66 -39.58 -7.21 -39.10
C TRP A 66 -38.10 -7.11 -38.71
N SER A 67 -37.78 -6.18 -37.83
CA SER A 67 -36.44 -5.99 -37.29
C SER A 67 -36.46 -5.68 -35.81
N VAL A 68 -35.44 -6.18 -35.11
CA VAL A 68 -35.19 -5.88 -33.70
C VAL A 68 -33.76 -5.41 -33.58
N LYS A 69 -33.58 -4.28 -32.90
CA LYS A 69 -32.27 -3.73 -32.62
C LYS A 69 -32.22 -3.15 -31.21
N THR A 70 -31.09 -3.36 -30.54
CA THR A 70 -30.79 -2.77 -29.24
C THR A 70 -29.58 -1.87 -29.40
N GLU A 71 -29.73 -0.59 -29.10
CA GLU A 71 -28.71 0.42 -29.36
C GLU A 71 -28.51 1.30 -28.12
N ASN A 72 -27.31 1.85 -27.93
CA ASN A 72 -27.05 2.90 -26.94
C ASN A 72 -27.56 4.26 -27.46
N ALA A 73 -27.39 5.31 -26.65
CA ALA A 73 -27.78 6.68 -26.99
C ALA A 73 -27.15 7.23 -28.29
N ASN A 74 -26.06 6.63 -28.79
CA ASN A 74 -25.39 7.00 -30.03
C ASN A 74 -25.80 6.12 -31.23
N GLY A 75 -26.83 5.27 -31.09
CA GLY A 75 -27.30 4.38 -32.16
C GLY A 75 -26.36 3.20 -32.46
N LYS A 76 -25.46 2.84 -31.54
CA LYS A 76 -24.55 1.68 -31.70
C LYS A 76 -25.00 0.51 -30.83
N PRO A 77 -24.73 -0.76 -31.22
CA PRO A 77 -24.99 -1.92 -30.37
C PRO A 77 -24.35 -1.78 -28.98
N THR A 78 -24.95 -2.41 -27.98
CA THR A 78 -24.44 -2.40 -26.61
C THR A 78 -23.85 -3.76 -26.24
N ASP A 79 -22.72 -3.75 -25.52
CA ASP A 79 -22.06 -5.00 -25.10
C ASP A 79 -22.72 -5.63 -23.85
N TRP A 80 -23.61 -4.88 -23.19
CA TRP A 80 -24.21 -5.30 -21.92
C TRP A 80 -25.67 -5.74 -22.04
N CYS A 81 -26.40 -5.23 -23.03
CA CYS A 81 -27.79 -5.60 -23.33
C CYS A 81 -27.86 -6.15 -24.74
N THR A 82 -28.25 -7.42 -24.86
CA THR A 82 -28.37 -8.12 -26.14
C THR A 82 -29.79 -8.61 -26.35
N THR A 83 -30.16 -8.76 -27.62
CA THR A 83 -31.45 -9.31 -28.02
C THR A 83 -31.25 -10.55 -28.87
N THR A 84 -31.96 -11.61 -28.52
CA THR A 84 -32.08 -12.82 -29.34
C THR A 84 -33.53 -13.03 -29.72
N THR A 85 -33.75 -13.65 -30.88
CA THR A 85 -35.09 -13.84 -31.42
C THR A 85 -35.30 -15.28 -31.84
N GLN A 86 -36.44 -15.84 -31.47
CA GLN A 86 -36.85 -17.19 -31.84
C GLN A 86 -38.27 -17.11 -32.41
N THR A 87 -38.45 -17.53 -33.65
CA THR A 87 -39.74 -17.51 -34.34
C THR A 87 -40.20 -18.94 -34.58
N ASN A 88 -41.43 -19.25 -34.18
CA ASN A 88 -42.14 -20.47 -34.57
C ASN A 88 -43.30 -20.11 -35.52
N GLU A 89 -44.06 -21.11 -35.97
CA GLU A 89 -45.13 -20.93 -36.98
C GLU A 89 -46.23 -19.92 -36.57
N ASN A 90 -46.35 -19.56 -35.30
CA ASN A 90 -47.46 -18.74 -34.78
C ASN A 90 -47.02 -17.53 -33.93
N GLU A 91 -45.74 -17.45 -33.54
CA GLU A 91 -45.25 -16.52 -32.52
C GLU A 91 -43.74 -16.24 -32.69
N THR A 92 -43.35 -14.99 -32.46
CA THR A 92 -41.97 -14.55 -32.32
C THR A 92 -41.69 -14.14 -30.89
N ALA A 93 -40.72 -14.80 -30.26
CA ALA A 93 -40.21 -14.48 -28.95
C ALA A 93 -38.92 -13.66 -29.08
N ILE A 94 -38.94 -12.42 -28.58
CA ILE A 94 -37.78 -11.53 -28.48
C ILE A 94 -37.28 -11.58 -27.03
N THR A 95 -36.11 -12.15 -26.80
CA THR A 95 -35.49 -12.18 -25.47
C THR A 95 -34.45 -11.08 -25.36
N VAL A 96 -34.70 -10.14 -24.45
CA VAL A 96 -33.78 -9.07 -24.05
C VAL A 96 -33.00 -9.55 -22.83
N LYS A 97 -31.67 -9.59 -22.93
CA LYS A 97 -30.80 -10.05 -21.84
C LYS A 97 -29.83 -8.96 -21.43
N ALA A 98 -29.78 -8.66 -20.14
CA ALA A 98 -28.83 -7.73 -19.53
C ALA A 98 -27.80 -8.48 -18.68
N SER A 99 -26.52 -8.15 -18.85
CA SER A 99 -25.44 -8.59 -17.95
C SER A 99 -25.49 -7.84 -16.60
N PRO A 100 -24.75 -8.26 -15.57
CA PRO A 100 -24.65 -7.48 -14.33
C PRO A 100 -24.02 -6.09 -14.56
N ASN A 101 -24.56 -5.06 -13.89
CA ASN A 101 -24.01 -3.71 -13.90
C ASN A 101 -23.05 -3.50 -12.71
N ARG A 102 -21.74 -3.60 -12.99
CA ARG A 102 -20.66 -3.38 -12.01
C ARG A 102 -20.15 -1.93 -12.00
N ASP A 103 -20.69 -1.05 -12.82
CA ASP A 103 -20.33 0.37 -12.84
C ASP A 103 -21.08 1.16 -11.76
N ILE A 104 -20.58 2.35 -11.42
CA ILE A 104 -21.23 3.22 -10.41
C ILE A 104 -22.51 3.88 -10.97
N ALA A 105 -22.61 4.01 -12.30
CA ALA A 105 -23.69 4.75 -12.96
C ALA A 105 -24.78 3.82 -13.50
N ASN A 106 -26.00 4.36 -13.63
CA ASN A 106 -27.02 3.71 -14.46
C ASN A 106 -26.52 3.64 -15.90
N ARG A 107 -26.92 2.59 -16.60
CA ARG A 107 -26.70 2.44 -18.03
C ARG A 107 -28.02 2.24 -18.74
N THR A 108 -28.11 2.81 -19.94
CA THR A 108 -29.33 2.82 -20.73
C THR A 108 -29.08 2.29 -22.14
N ALA A 109 -30.10 1.70 -22.72
CA ALA A 109 -30.16 1.28 -24.11
C ALA A 109 -31.59 1.52 -24.62
N THR A 110 -31.79 1.49 -25.92
CA THR A 110 -33.11 1.55 -26.54
C THR A 110 -33.31 0.30 -27.36
N LEU A 111 -34.38 -0.43 -27.07
CA LEU A 111 -34.87 -1.52 -27.90
C LEU A 111 -35.87 -0.96 -28.91
N THR A 112 -35.59 -1.17 -30.18
CA THR A 112 -36.50 -0.85 -31.28
C THR A 112 -36.99 -2.13 -31.92
N ILE A 113 -38.31 -2.32 -31.94
CA ILE A 113 -39.00 -3.40 -32.64
C ILE A 113 -39.79 -2.73 -33.77
N ALA A 114 -39.45 -3.02 -35.02
CA ALA A 114 -40.14 -2.47 -36.18
C ALA A 114 -40.77 -3.58 -37.02
N THR A 115 -42.06 -3.45 -37.30
CA THR A 115 -42.78 -4.20 -38.34
C THR A 115 -42.96 -3.31 -39.58
N THR A 116 -43.55 -3.84 -40.64
CA THR A 116 -43.92 -3.08 -41.85
C THR A 116 -44.88 -1.93 -41.58
N SER A 117 -45.69 -2.01 -40.51
CA SER A 117 -46.77 -1.05 -40.21
C SER A 117 -46.58 -0.25 -38.92
N LYS A 118 -45.79 -0.74 -37.94
CA LYS A 118 -45.63 -0.12 -36.62
C LYS A 118 -44.20 -0.23 -36.10
N GLN A 119 -43.78 0.78 -35.33
CA GLN A 119 -42.50 0.79 -34.62
C GLN A 119 -42.74 1.00 -33.13
N TYR A 120 -42.17 0.11 -32.32
CA TYR A 120 -42.16 0.19 -30.86
C TYR A 120 -40.75 0.51 -30.40
N LYS A 121 -40.61 1.52 -29.54
CA LYS A 121 -39.36 1.89 -28.89
C LYS A 121 -39.52 1.74 -27.38
N LEU A 122 -38.60 1.01 -26.79
CA LEU A 122 -38.58 0.72 -25.36
C LEU A 122 -37.25 1.20 -24.78
N ASP A 123 -37.32 2.04 -23.74
CA ASP A 123 -36.15 2.44 -22.98
C ASP A 123 -35.76 1.31 -22.03
N ILE A 124 -34.53 0.82 -22.16
CA ILE A 124 -33.95 -0.16 -21.25
C ILE A 124 -33.08 0.60 -20.26
N GLU A 125 -33.42 0.55 -18.98
CA GLU A 125 -32.61 1.10 -17.91
C GLU A 125 -32.11 -0.01 -17.00
N GLN A 126 -30.84 0.05 -16.62
CA GLN A 126 -30.29 -0.85 -15.62
C GLN A 126 -29.57 -0.08 -14.51
N LYS A 127 -30.05 -0.30 -13.27
CA LYS A 127 -29.44 0.27 -12.07
C LYS A 127 -28.16 -0.48 -11.69
N PRO A 128 -27.14 0.23 -11.17
CA PRO A 128 -25.91 -0.36 -10.67
C PRO A 128 -26.09 -1.01 -9.29
N SER A 129 -25.13 -1.84 -8.89
CA SER A 129 -25.01 -2.26 -7.48
C SER A 129 -24.54 -1.11 -6.59
N PRO A 130 -24.93 -1.07 -5.29
CA PRO A 130 -24.45 -0.05 -4.34
C PRO A 130 -22.92 -0.05 -4.26
N GLN A 131 -22.28 1.08 -4.57
CA GLN A 131 -20.82 1.17 -4.55
C GLN A 131 -20.27 2.60 -4.53
N PHE A 132 -18.98 2.72 -4.26
CA PHE A 132 -18.29 4.00 -4.17
C PHE A 132 -16.81 3.88 -4.55
N GLN A 133 -16.21 5.04 -4.78
CA GLN A 133 -14.78 5.22 -4.99
C GLN A 133 -14.33 6.52 -4.30
N ILE A 134 -13.27 6.45 -3.50
CA ILE A 134 -12.60 7.63 -2.95
C ILE A 134 -11.86 8.36 -4.09
N VAL A 135 -12.08 9.67 -4.20
CA VAL A 135 -11.44 10.49 -5.25
C VAL A 135 -9.96 10.72 -4.97
N ALA A 136 -9.61 11.00 -3.72
CA ALA A 136 -8.24 11.14 -3.24
C ALA A 136 -8.08 10.38 -1.92
N SER A 137 -7.27 9.31 -1.94
CA SER A 137 -7.02 8.46 -0.76
C SER A 137 -6.06 9.09 0.24
N HIS A 138 -5.43 10.22 -0.10
CA HIS A 138 -4.53 10.98 0.76
C HIS A 138 -4.98 12.44 0.82
N VAL A 139 -5.11 12.98 2.04
CA VAL A 139 -5.57 14.35 2.29
C VAL A 139 -4.66 15.01 3.31
N ASP A 140 -4.03 16.12 2.91
CA ASP A 140 -3.13 16.90 3.75
C ASP A 140 -3.84 18.03 4.49
N VAL A 141 -3.46 18.22 5.75
CA VAL A 141 -4.02 19.23 6.65
C VAL A 141 -2.89 20.01 7.31
N LEU A 142 -2.93 21.33 7.22
CA LEU A 142 -1.97 22.19 7.91
C LEU A 142 -2.06 22.01 9.43
N GLY A 143 -0.95 22.26 10.13
CA GLY A 143 -0.91 22.24 11.60
C GLY A 143 -1.88 23.24 12.25
N THR A 144 -2.38 24.24 11.52
CA THR A 144 -3.44 25.14 12.01
C THR A 144 -4.79 24.44 12.22
N GLY A 145 -4.98 23.25 11.64
CA GLY A 145 -6.26 22.54 11.64
C GLY A 145 -7.29 23.20 10.72
N GLY A 146 -8.56 22.88 10.94
CA GLY A 146 -9.69 23.41 10.18
C GLY A 146 -10.55 22.33 9.53
N ASN A 147 -11.34 22.73 8.52
CA ASN A 147 -12.22 21.81 7.81
C ASN A 147 -11.42 20.99 6.79
N VAL A 148 -11.65 19.68 6.80
CA VAL A 148 -11.01 18.69 5.93
C VAL A 148 -12.11 17.95 5.17
N PHE A 149 -11.89 17.69 3.89
CA PHE A 149 -12.90 17.06 3.04
C PHE A 149 -12.34 15.81 2.39
N VAL A 150 -13.02 14.68 2.61
CA VAL A 150 -12.81 13.45 1.82
C VAL A 150 -13.94 13.36 0.80
N THR A 151 -13.59 13.38 -0.49
CA THR A 151 -14.58 13.31 -1.58
C THR A 151 -14.73 11.87 -2.05
N LEU A 152 -15.98 11.40 -2.16
CA LEU A 152 -16.32 10.12 -2.78
C LEU A 152 -17.16 10.34 -4.02
N ARG A 153 -16.92 9.52 -5.04
CA ARG A 153 -17.81 9.28 -6.17
C ARG A 153 -18.63 8.04 -5.83
N THR A 154 -19.96 8.15 -5.76
CA THR A 154 -20.81 7.03 -5.31
C THR A 154 -22.22 7.12 -5.88
N ASN A 155 -22.97 6.03 -5.80
CA ASN A 155 -24.41 5.98 -6.08
C ASN A 155 -25.24 5.73 -4.80
N THR A 156 -24.60 5.65 -3.64
CA THR A 156 -25.23 5.33 -2.36
C THR A 156 -24.44 5.96 -1.21
N LEU A 157 -24.94 5.86 0.03
CA LEU A 157 -24.24 6.36 1.22
C LEU A 157 -23.45 5.22 1.88
N PRO A 158 -22.09 5.21 1.81
CA PRO A 158 -21.31 4.31 2.64
C PRO A 158 -21.40 4.70 4.12
N GLU A 159 -21.25 3.71 5.00
CA GLU A 159 -21.00 3.96 6.42
C GLU A 159 -19.55 4.40 6.63
N ILE A 160 -19.33 5.26 7.62
CA ILE A 160 -18.01 5.76 8.00
C ILE A 160 -17.55 5.14 9.31
N ILE A 161 -16.31 4.67 9.32
CA ILE A 161 -15.63 4.14 10.49
C ILE A 161 -14.36 4.98 10.69
N MET A 162 -14.29 5.67 11.82
CA MET A 162 -13.16 6.51 12.22
C MET A 162 -12.22 5.73 13.12
N ASP A 163 -10.91 5.93 12.93
CA ASP A 163 -9.90 5.40 13.83
C ASP A 163 -10.05 5.99 15.25
N LYS A 164 -10.19 5.13 16.25
CA LYS A 164 -10.32 5.54 17.66
C LYS A 164 -9.04 6.21 18.17
N GLU A 165 -7.89 5.96 17.55
CA GLU A 165 -6.61 6.58 17.88
C GLU A 165 -6.48 8.02 17.35
N ALA A 166 -7.48 8.53 16.60
CA ALA A 166 -7.46 9.86 16.00
C ALA A 166 -8.58 10.79 16.52
N PRO A 167 -8.66 11.07 17.84
CA PRO A 167 -9.72 11.93 18.41
C PRO A 167 -9.65 13.38 17.89
N TRP A 168 -8.49 13.78 17.36
CA TRP A 168 -8.24 15.11 16.81
C TRP A 168 -8.98 15.40 15.49
N LEU A 169 -9.53 14.36 14.84
CA LEU A 169 -10.29 14.49 13.60
C LEU A 169 -11.75 14.09 13.87
N THR A 170 -12.64 15.08 13.94
CA THR A 170 -14.05 14.85 14.25
C THR A 170 -14.90 14.90 12.98
N PHE A 171 -15.74 13.88 12.76
CA PHE A 171 -16.72 13.91 11.68
C PHE A 171 -17.83 14.93 11.97
N VAL A 172 -18.08 15.83 11.02
CA VAL A 172 -19.07 16.91 11.17
C VAL A 172 -20.34 16.61 10.40
N GLY A 173 -20.22 16.01 9.22
CA GLY A 173 -21.37 15.69 8.38
C GLY A 173 -21.00 15.49 6.92
N ILE A 174 -22.02 15.32 6.09
CA ILE A 174 -21.91 15.05 4.66
C ILE A 174 -22.59 16.17 3.90
N ARG A 175 -21.97 16.64 2.83
CA ARG A 175 -22.62 17.52 1.85
C ARG A 175 -22.42 17.01 0.43
N ARG A 176 -23.33 17.39 -0.46
CA ARG A 176 -23.13 17.18 -1.90
C ARG A 176 -22.12 18.22 -2.41
N LYS A 177 -21.14 17.75 -3.19
CA LYS A 177 -20.20 18.63 -3.87
C LYS A 177 -20.94 19.43 -4.95
N ALA A 178 -20.76 20.75 -4.97
CA ALA A 178 -21.36 21.60 -6.01
C ALA A 178 -20.62 21.39 -7.35
N GLY A 179 -21.38 21.16 -8.43
CA GLY A 179 -20.85 20.99 -9.78
C GLY A 179 -21.07 19.58 -10.37
N ASN A 180 -21.57 19.56 -11.61
CA ASN A 180 -21.98 18.42 -12.46
C ASN A 180 -23.25 17.64 -12.05
N HIS A 181 -24.39 18.18 -12.48
CA HIS A 181 -25.75 17.62 -12.34
C HIS A 181 -26.18 16.65 -13.46
N LYS A 182 -25.27 15.98 -14.18
CA LYS A 182 -25.66 15.28 -15.44
C LYS A 182 -25.11 13.87 -15.65
N ALA A 183 -24.95 13.05 -14.61
CA ALA A 183 -24.55 11.65 -14.82
C ALA A 183 -25.35 10.67 -13.94
N ASN A 184 -26.45 10.13 -14.47
CA ASN A 184 -26.98 8.78 -14.18
C ASN A 184 -26.85 8.31 -12.72
N ASP A 185 -27.49 9.02 -11.78
CA ASP A 185 -27.52 8.74 -10.33
C ASP A 185 -26.16 8.68 -9.61
N VAL A 186 -25.07 9.12 -10.25
CA VAL A 186 -23.77 9.28 -9.59
C VAL A 186 -23.72 10.62 -8.85
N ILE A 187 -23.40 10.54 -7.56
CA ILE A 187 -23.25 11.67 -6.65
C ILE A 187 -21.80 11.80 -6.19
N TYR A 188 -21.36 13.04 -6.05
CA TYR A 188 -20.11 13.37 -5.36
C TYR A 188 -20.44 13.86 -3.95
N LEU A 189 -20.01 13.09 -2.95
CA LEU A 189 -20.22 13.40 -1.55
C LEU A 189 -18.91 13.86 -0.93
N GLU A 190 -18.95 15.00 -0.24
CA GLU A 190 -17.86 15.48 0.60
C GLU A 190 -18.20 15.16 2.05
N TYR A 191 -17.41 14.28 2.64
CA TYR A 191 -17.43 14.02 4.08
C TYR A 191 -16.55 15.06 4.74
N CYS A 192 -17.18 15.90 5.56
CA CYS A 192 -16.55 17.01 6.25
C CYS A 192 -16.08 16.55 7.63
N PHE A 193 -14.81 16.82 7.91
CA PHE A 193 -14.18 16.62 9.20
C PHE A 193 -13.65 17.94 9.71
N LYS A 194 -13.56 18.06 11.03
CA LYS A 194 -12.88 19.15 11.70
C LYS A 194 -11.61 18.60 12.33
N ALA A 195 -10.47 19.06 11.84
CA ALA A 195 -9.16 18.79 12.43
C ALA A 195 -8.82 19.85 13.47
N GLU A 196 -8.43 19.40 14.65
CA GLU A 196 -7.87 20.27 15.69
C GLU A 196 -6.54 20.90 15.26
N ARG A 197 -6.14 22.00 15.91
CA ARG A 197 -4.80 22.54 15.76
C ARG A 197 -3.77 21.51 16.25
N ASN A 198 -2.67 21.36 15.52
CA ASN A 198 -1.53 20.54 15.90
C ASN A 198 -0.32 21.44 16.17
N ALA A 199 0.18 21.41 17.41
CA ALA A 199 1.44 22.07 17.79
C ALA A 199 2.59 21.08 17.98
N ASP A 200 2.32 19.78 17.82
CA ASP A 200 3.24 18.69 18.08
C ASP A 200 3.77 18.08 16.78
N LEU A 201 4.23 16.82 16.83
CA LEU A 201 4.65 16.04 15.68
C LEU A 201 3.45 15.68 14.77
N GLY A 202 3.74 15.18 13.56
CA GLY A 202 2.70 14.86 12.58
C GLY A 202 1.82 13.69 13.03
N ARG A 203 0.56 13.68 12.59
CA ARG A 203 -0.42 12.67 12.99
C ARG A 203 -1.29 12.22 11.82
N LEU A 204 -1.68 10.95 11.84
CA LEU A 204 -2.46 10.28 10.79
C LEU A 204 -3.81 9.82 11.36
N ALA A 205 -4.88 10.09 10.63
CA ALA A 205 -6.18 9.49 10.85
C ALA A 205 -6.56 8.63 9.64
N ARG A 206 -7.05 7.41 9.89
CA ARG A 206 -7.63 6.56 8.87
C ARG A 206 -9.15 6.72 8.90
N VAL A 207 -9.71 7.05 7.75
CA VAL A 207 -11.15 7.18 7.55
C VAL A 207 -11.59 6.09 6.60
N THR A 208 -12.23 5.05 7.14
CA THR A 208 -12.70 3.91 6.35
C THR A 208 -14.17 4.08 6.01
N PHE A 209 -14.49 3.91 4.74
CA PHE A 209 -15.84 3.88 4.22
C PHE A 209 -16.21 2.44 3.89
N THR A 210 -17.40 2.01 4.28
CA THR A 210 -17.83 0.60 4.14
C THR A 210 -19.25 0.52 3.59
N MET A 211 -19.48 -0.43 2.68
CA MET A 211 -20.81 -0.78 2.19
C MET A 211 -21.40 -1.93 3.00
N ALA A 212 -22.73 -2.05 3.01
CA ALA A 212 -23.44 -3.11 3.74
C ALA A 212 -22.99 -4.55 3.37
N HIS A 213 -22.53 -4.75 2.13
CA HIS A 213 -21.98 -6.03 1.66
C HIS A 213 -20.47 -6.22 1.96
N GLY A 214 -19.89 -5.41 2.85
CA GLY A 214 -18.52 -5.55 3.37
C GLY A 214 -17.39 -4.94 2.54
N LYS A 215 -17.66 -4.38 1.35
CA LYS A 215 -16.62 -3.70 0.55
C LYS A 215 -16.26 -2.37 1.20
N SER A 216 -14.97 -2.12 1.39
CA SER A 216 -14.48 -0.89 2.02
C SER A 216 -13.31 -0.27 1.26
N GLN A 217 -13.11 1.02 1.48
CA GLN A 217 -11.92 1.78 1.05
C GLN A 217 -11.55 2.75 2.17
N THR A 218 -10.27 3.08 2.30
CA THR A 218 -9.77 3.97 3.37
C THR A 218 -9.08 5.19 2.78
N ALA A 219 -9.40 6.36 3.30
CA ALA A 219 -8.64 7.58 3.10
C ALA A 219 -7.72 7.84 4.31
N CYS A 220 -6.50 8.28 4.05
CA CYS A 220 -5.53 8.71 5.04
C CYS A 220 -5.54 10.24 5.11
N VAL A 221 -5.84 10.79 6.29
CA VAL A 221 -5.78 12.22 6.57
C VAL A 221 -4.53 12.52 7.38
N HIS A 222 -3.59 13.24 6.78
CA HIS A 222 -2.30 13.56 7.36
C HIS A 222 -2.31 15.00 7.84
N GLN A 223 -2.09 15.22 9.14
CA GLN A 223 -1.88 16.57 9.66
C GLN A 223 -0.40 16.78 9.96
N TRP A 224 0.14 17.86 9.39
CA TRP A 224 1.57 18.12 9.37
C TRP A 224 2.08 18.60 10.75
N SER A 225 3.37 18.38 10.98
CA SER A 225 4.07 18.66 12.24
C SER A 225 4.38 20.14 12.43
N ARG A 226 4.80 20.50 13.64
CA ARG A 226 5.59 21.71 13.88
C ARG A 226 6.94 21.64 13.16
N LYS A 227 7.57 22.81 12.99
CA LYS A 227 8.98 22.89 12.58
C LYS A 227 9.86 22.06 13.54
N LEU A 228 10.69 21.20 12.97
CA LEU A 228 11.62 20.36 13.71
C LEU A 228 12.90 21.14 14.06
N LYS A 229 13.50 20.79 15.19
CA LYS A 229 14.71 21.37 15.78
C LYS A 229 15.94 20.55 15.37
N ALA A 230 17.12 21.09 15.68
CA ALA A 230 18.38 20.39 15.45
C ALA A 230 18.56 19.11 16.28
N THR A 231 17.94 19.07 17.45
CA THR A 231 17.87 17.88 18.29
C THR A 231 16.40 17.58 18.53
N GLU A 232 15.97 16.40 18.08
CA GLU A 232 14.59 15.94 18.18
C GLU A 232 14.50 14.62 18.93
N ASN A 233 13.50 14.52 19.80
CA ASN A 233 13.17 13.33 20.55
C ASN A 233 11.79 12.88 20.11
N ILE A 234 11.70 11.70 19.50
CA ILE A 234 10.46 11.19 18.92
C ILE A 234 10.13 9.83 19.55
N HIS A 235 8.91 9.74 20.09
CA HIS A 235 8.35 8.48 20.55
C HIS A 235 7.47 7.88 19.46
N VAL A 236 7.82 6.69 18.99
CA VAL A 236 7.05 5.92 18.00
C VAL A 236 6.19 4.91 18.75
N GLY A 237 4.98 5.33 19.11
CA GLY A 237 4.04 4.51 19.89
C GLY A 237 3.46 3.33 19.13
N LYS A 238 3.45 3.40 17.79
CA LYS A 238 2.99 2.34 16.90
C LYS A 238 3.98 2.14 15.75
N PRO A 239 4.36 0.89 15.44
CA PRO A 239 5.28 0.61 14.34
C PRO A 239 4.75 1.15 13.01
N GLY A 240 5.63 1.78 12.23
CA GLY A 240 5.39 2.39 10.93
C GLY A 240 4.99 3.86 10.97
N GLN A 241 4.95 4.50 12.14
CA GLN A 241 4.51 5.90 12.30
C GLN A 241 5.61 6.94 12.22
N LEU A 242 6.90 6.58 12.22
CA LEU A 242 7.98 7.58 12.24
C LEU A 242 7.88 8.57 11.08
N GLY A 243 7.61 8.10 9.87
CA GLY A 243 7.42 8.97 8.70
C GLY A 243 6.22 9.93 8.85
N THR A 244 5.13 9.48 9.48
CA THR A 244 4.00 10.34 9.83
C THR A 244 4.39 11.40 10.86
N LEU A 245 5.08 10.99 11.94
CA LEU A 245 5.49 11.88 13.03
C LEU A 245 6.45 12.98 12.54
N LEU A 246 7.35 12.64 11.61
CA LEU A 246 8.27 13.59 10.99
C LEU A 246 7.56 14.56 10.02
N GLY A 247 6.35 14.25 9.56
CA GLY A 247 5.65 15.01 8.49
C GLY A 247 6.28 14.76 7.12
N ALA A 248 5.76 15.36 6.04
CA ALA A 248 6.21 15.08 4.66
C ALA A 248 7.09 16.18 4.02
N ASN A 249 7.59 17.13 4.82
CA ASN A 249 8.38 18.27 4.34
C ASN A 249 9.87 18.04 4.65
N ALA A 250 10.72 17.80 3.64
CA ALA A 250 12.14 17.70 3.96
C ALA A 250 12.76 19.00 4.45
N ASN A 251 12.17 20.16 4.19
CA ASN A 251 12.71 21.39 4.77
C ASN A 251 12.61 21.37 6.30
N ASP A 252 11.62 20.67 6.85
CA ASP A 252 11.52 20.45 8.29
C ASP A 252 12.58 19.45 8.75
N TRP A 253 12.75 18.34 8.01
CA TRP A 253 13.76 17.31 8.28
C TRP A 253 15.20 17.79 8.17
N ALA A 254 15.48 18.75 7.27
CA ALA A 254 16.80 19.32 7.03
C ALA A 254 17.39 19.98 8.27
N ASN A 255 16.55 20.38 9.22
CA ASN A 255 17.00 21.01 10.45
C ASN A 255 17.61 19.98 11.42
N ILE A 256 17.30 18.69 11.32
CA ILE A 256 17.69 17.68 12.31
C ILE A 256 19.15 17.25 12.11
N GLU A 257 19.97 17.40 13.16
CA GLU A 257 21.33 16.86 13.23
C GLU A 257 21.42 15.64 14.16
N ARG A 258 20.60 15.63 15.23
CA ARG A 258 20.52 14.57 16.25
C ARG A 258 19.09 14.12 16.42
N LEU A 259 18.86 12.82 16.31
CA LEU A 259 17.54 12.21 16.48
C LEU A 259 17.60 11.10 17.52
N THR A 260 16.83 11.25 18.59
CA THR A 260 16.62 10.20 19.58
C THR A 260 15.22 9.61 19.41
N LEU A 261 15.17 8.30 19.22
CA LEU A 261 13.96 7.52 19.01
C LEU A 261 13.69 6.65 20.25
N SER A 262 12.41 6.45 20.53
CA SER A 262 11.93 5.48 21.53
C SER A 262 10.64 4.81 21.04
N GLY A 263 10.27 3.67 21.64
CA GLY A 263 9.05 2.94 21.29
C GLY A 263 9.33 1.77 20.36
N THR A 264 8.42 1.48 19.44
CA THR A 264 8.50 0.28 18.57
C THR A 264 8.67 0.68 17.11
N LEU A 265 9.68 0.12 16.45
CA LEU A 265 9.99 0.42 15.05
C LEU A 265 9.87 -0.84 14.18
N ASN A 266 9.38 -0.68 12.95
CA ASN A 266 9.36 -1.73 11.92
C ASN A 266 10.06 -1.28 10.62
N ALA A 267 9.92 -2.04 9.53
CA ALA A 267 10.59 -1.74 8.26
C ALA A 267 10.23 -0.35 7.68
N THR A 268 8.97 0.08 7.83
CA THR A 268 8.52 1.41 7.36
C THR A 268 9.22 2.52 8.15
N ASP A 269 9.43 2.35 9.46
CA ASP A 269 10.15 3.36 10.27
C ASP A 269 11.63 3.41 9.91
N ILE A 270 12.27 2.25 9.73
CA ILE A 270 13.66 2.18 9.27
C ILE A 270 13.79 2.85 7.90
N GLN A 271 12.83 2.65 6.99
CA GLN A 271 12.79 3.35 5.70
C GLN A 271 12.70 4.88 5.86
N ALA A 272 11.85 5.37 6.76
CA ALA A 272 11.73 6.80 7.04
C ALA A 272 13.05 7.37 7.60
N LEU A 273 13.66 6.68 8.58
CA LEU A 273 14.95 7.06 9.15
C LEU A 273 16.07 7.06 8.09
N ARG A 274 16.09 6.06 7.22
CA ARG A 274 17.02 6.00 6.07
C ARG A 274 16.88 7.20 5.16
N MET A 275 15.66 7.66 4.88
CA MET A 275 15.46 8.85 4.06
C MET A 275 16.11 10.08 4.70
N LEU A 276 16.04 10.21 6.03
CA LEU A 276 16.71 11.29 6.77
C LEU A 276 18.24 11.24 6.68
N LEU A 277 18.80 10.04 6.50
CA LEU A 277 20.25 9.79 6.45
C LEU A 277 20.86 9.94 5.06
N ARG A 278 20.06 10.23 4.03
CA ARG A 278 20.55 10.54 2.68
C ARG A 278 21.24 11.91 2.66
N PRO A 279 22.20 12.16 1.75
CA PRO A 279 22.81 13.49 1.61
C PRO A 279 21.79 14.59 1.27
N SER A 280 20.77 14.24 0.49
CA SER A 280 19.69 15.14 0.12
C SER A 280 18.47 14.36 -0.35
N VAL A 281 17.31 15.02 -0.33
CA VAL A 281 16.06 14.51 -0.91
C VAL A 281 15.53 15.53 -1.92
N ARG A 282 15.06 15.03 -3.06
CA ARG A 282 14.46 15.85 -4.12
C ARG A 282 12.97 16.06 -3.86
N PHE A 283 12.53 17.30 -3.98
CA PHE A 283 11.14 17.71 -3.86
C PHE A 283 10.69 18.36 -5.15
N THR A 284 9.46 18.03 -5.52
CA THR A 284 8.80 18.61 -6.67
C THR A 284 7.61 19.39 -6.16
N GLU A 285 7.67 20.71 -6.28
CA GLU A 285 6.50 21.54 -6.04
C GLU A 285 5.58 21.49 -7.25
N VAL A 286 4.28 21.41 -7.00
CA VAL A 286 3.25 21.46 -8.04
C VAL A 286 2.43 22.71 -7.78
N ASN A 287 2.31 23.58 -8.78
CA ASN A 287 1.51 24.80 -8.64
C ASN A 287 0.01 24.47 -8.58
N ALA A 288 -0.81 25.49 -8.28
CA ALA A 288 -2.26 25.33 -8.17
C ALA A 288 -2.96 24.78 -9.45
N ALA A 289 -2.28 24.82 -10.61
CA ALA A 289 -2.77 24.27 -11.88
C ALA A 289 -2.33 22.82 -12.13
N GLY A 290 -1.61 22.18 -11.20
CA GLY A 290 -1.13 20.80 -11.36
C GLY A 290 0.18 20.67 -12.13
N ASN A 291 0.83 21.78 -12.50
CA ASN A 291 2.11 21.76 -13.20
C ASN A 291 3.26 21.72 -12.19
N ILE A 292 4.25 20.87 -12.44
CA ILE A 292 5.52 20.85 -11.69
C ILE A 292 6.18 22.21 -11.85
N SER A 293 6.28 22.98 -10.76
CA SER A 293 6.78 24.35 -10.77
C SER A 293 8.27 24.42 -10.52
N VAL A 294 8.83 23.61 -9.61
CA VAL A 294 10.27 23.59 -9.32
C VAL A 294 10.70 22.25 -8.73
N GLU A 295 11.86 21.74 -9.17
CA GLU A 295 12.56 20.63 -8.51
C GLU A 295 13.68 21.20 -7.62
N HIS A 296 13.58 21.01 -6.31
CA HIS A 296 14.58 21.43 -5.34
C HIS A 296 15.24 20.21 -4.68
N SER A 297 16.55 20.27 -4.50
CA SER A 297 17.28 19.31 -3.66
C SER A 297 17.47 19.89 -2.28
N VAL A 298 16.92 19.25 -1.26
CA VAL A 298 17.05 19.66 0.13
C VAL A 298 18.17 18.84 0.78
N PRO A 299 19.30 19.47 1.19
CA PRO A 299 20.36 18.76 1.90
C PRO A 299 19.88 18.35 3.29
N LEU A 300 20.23 17.14 3.72
CA LEU A 300 19.90 16.64 5.05
C LEU A 300 21.16 16.51 5.90
N GLY A 301 21.01 16.82 7.19
CA GLY A 301 22.13 16.98 8.12
C GLY A 301 22.19 15.96 9.25
N LEU A 302 21.38 14.89 9.21
CA LEU A 302 21.30 13.92 10.31
C LEU A 302 22.61 13.14 10.44
N LYS A 303 23.30 13.32 11.57
CA LYS A 303 24.61 12.69 11.87
C LYS A 303 24.54 11.70 13.02
N HIS A 304 23.62 11.92 13.96
CA HIS A 304 23.56 11.13 15.18
C HIS A 304 22.16 10.56 15.34
N VAL A 305 22.07 9.23 15.47
CA VAL A 305 20.83 8.52 15.69
C VAL A 305 20.94 7.71 16.97
N ASP A 306 19.99 7.88 17.89
CA ASP A 306 19.87 7.05 19.07
C ASP A 306 18.58 6.22 18.99
N MET A 307 18.72 4.90 18.90
CA MET A 307 17.61 3.94 18.94
C MET A 307 17.69 3.03 20.17
N GLY A 308 18.47 3.39 21.19
CA GLY A 308 18.70 2.53 22.36
C GLY A 308 17.42 2.20 23.14
N ALA A 309 16.46 3.13 23.14
CA ALA A 309 15.14 2.99 23.76
C ALA A 309 14.06 2.42 22.82
N CYS A 310 14.45 1.89 21.66
CA CYS A 310 13.54 1.28 20.70
C CYS A 310 13.49 -0.24 20.82
N LYS A 311 12.40 -0.83 20.33
CA LYS A 311 12.28 -2.26 20.03
C LYS A 311 11.99 -2.44 18.54
N LEU A 312 12.80 -3.24 17.86
CA LEU A 312 12.52 -3.63 16.47
C LEU A 312 11.50 -4.76 16.45
N VAL A 313 10.43 -4.59 15.68
CA VAL A 313 9.35 -5.56 15.55
C VAL A 313 9.08 -5.91 14.09
N LYS A 314 8.57 -7.13 13.87
CA LYS A 314 8.23 -7.61 12.55
C LYS A 314 7.16 -6.73 11.87
N GLY A 315 7.33 -6.49 10.58
CA GLY A 315 6.33 -5.87 9.71
C GLY A 315 6.82 -4.58 9.06
N GLY A 316 5.88 -3.79 8.55
CA GLY A 316 6.17 -2.60 7.74
C GLY A 316 6.25 -2.91 6.25
N ASP A 317 6.39 -1.86 5.47
CA ASP A 317 6.47 -1.91 4.02
C ASP A 317 7.87 -2.36 3.60
N GLU A 318 7.90 -3.38 2.75
CA GLU A 318 9.14 -3.78 2.11
C GLU A 318 9.61 -2.65 1.20
N TYR A 319 10.89 -2.29 1.30
CA TYR A 319 11.44 -1.24 0.47
C TYR A 319 12.58 -1.77 -0.40
N VAL A 320 12.63 -1.25 -1.62
CA VAL A 320 13.60 -1.62 -2.65
C VAL A 320 14.68 -0.54 -2.73
N GLU A 321 15.93 -0.96 -2.79
CA GLU A 321 17.03 -0.06 -3.14
C GLU A 321 17.11 0.09 -4.66
N PRO A 322 16.98 1.32 -5.20
CA PRO A 322 17.32 1.53 -6.59
C PRO A 322 18.83 1.40 -6.76
N ARG A 323 19.27 0.27 -7.34
CA ARG A 323 20.62 0.00 -7.84
C ARG A 323 21.74 0.32 -6.84
N ILE A 324 22.00 -0.63 -5.96
CA ILE A 324 23.33 -0.77 -5.39
C ILE A 324 23.98 -1.87 -6.21
N ASP A 325 25.00 -1.51 -7.02
CA ASP A 325 25.90 -2.40 -7.78
C ASP A 325 25.55 -2.86 -9.21
N SER A 326 24.55 -2.29 -9.88
CA SER A 326 24.08 -2.73 -11.23
C SER A 326 23.32 -4.07 -11.26
N SER A 327 23.13 -4.74 -10.11
CA SER A 327 22.18 -5.87 -10.04
C SER A 327 20.74 -5.40 -10.28
N THR A 328 20.04 -6.15 -11.12
CA THR A 328 18.65 -5.92 -11.55
C THR A 328 17.61 -6.54 -10.62
N ASP A 329 18.04 -7.14 -9.50
CA ASP A 329 17.16 -7.92 -8.63
C ASP A 329 16.64 -7.06 -7.47
N PRO A 330 15.34 -6.71 -7.44
CA PRO A 330 14.75 -6.00 -6.33
C PRO A 330 14.77 -6.89 -5.08
N ARG A 331 15.67 -6.58 -4.14
CA ARG A 331 15.72 -7.26 -2.85
C ARG A 331 14.85 -6.52 -1.85
N TYR A 332 13.79 -7.19 -1.41
CA TYR A 332 12.87 -6.70 -0.41
C TYR A 332 13.52 -6.78 0.98
N ASN A 333 13.60 -5.65 1.69
CA ASN A 333 14.06 -5.64 3.08
C ASN A 333 12.84 -5.58 4.01
N ALA A 334 12.74 -6.56 4.91
CA ALA A 334 11.75 -6.59 5.98
C ALA A 334 12.46 -6.70 7.33
N THR A 335 12.02 -5.91 8.31
CA THR A 335 12.44 -6.05 9.70
C THR A 335 11.73 -7.25 10.31
N ARG A 336 12.48 -8.17 10.95
CA ARG A 336 11.95 -9.19 11.86
C ARG A 336 12.09 -8.68 13.30
N ASP A 337 11.44 -9.36 14.25
CA ASP A 337 11.59 -9.01 15.67
C ASP A 337 13.07 -9.04 16.07
N ASN A 338 13.53 -7.98 16.73
CA ASN A 338 14.92 -7.82 17.19
C ASN A 338 15.98 -7.93 16.07
N GLU A 339 15.62 -7.68 14.81
CA GLU A 339 16.55 -7.72 13.67
C GLU A 339 16.67 -6.36 13.00
N LEU A 340 17.90 -5.90 12.82
CA LEU A 340 18.18 -4.84 11.87
C LEU A 340 18.42 -5.48 10.50
N GLY A 341 17.40 -5.45 9.63
CA GLY A 341 17.37 -6.22 8.39
C GLY A 341 18.51 -5.94 7.41
N ASP A 342 18.66 -6.84 6.45
CA ASP A 342 19.68 -6.77 5.40
C ASP A 342 19.72 -5.39 4.75
N LYS A 343 20.90 -4.78 4.69
CA LYS A 343 21.14 -3.49 4.05
C LYS A 343 20.44 -2.31 4.73
N ALA A 344 19.92 -2.44 5.97
CA ALA A 344 19.09 -1.44 6.65
C ALA A 344 19.58 0.03 6.60
N PHE A 345 20.88 0.28 6.55
CA PHE A 345 21.49 1.60 6.41
C PHE A 345 22.52 1.64 5.26
N LEU A 346 22.38 0.75 4.28
CA LEU A 346 23.16 0.74 3.06
C LEU A 346 22.75 1.92 2.18
N ILE A 347 23.29 3.09 2.52
CA ILE A 347 23.10 4.33 1.77
C ILE A 347 24.49 4.86 1.47
N ALA A 348 24.84 4.88 0.19
CA ALA A 348 26.08 5.49 -0.24
C ALA A 348 26.13 6.95 0.24
N ARG A 349 27.23 7.32 0.91
CA ARG A 349 27.53 8.70 1.36
C ARG A 349 26.60 9.22 2.47
N THR A 350 26.05 8.35 3.32
CA THR A 350 25.35 8.84 4.52
C THR A 350 26.27 9.71 5.41
N HIS A 351 25.71 10.75 6.03
CA HIS A 351 26.40 11.58 7.02
C HIS A 351 26.41 10.97 8.44
N LEU A 352 25.91 9.73 8.61
CA LEU A 352 25.83 9.06 9.89
C LEU A 352 27.23 8.93 10.54
N GLU A 353 27.44 9.60 11.66
CA GLU A 353 28.67 9.56 12.45
C GLU A 353 28.56 8.60 13.64
N THR A 354 27.38 8.53 14.27
CA THR A 354 27.13 7.67 15.43
C THR A 354 25.72 7.08 15.39
N ILE A 355 25.60 5.83 15.80
CA ILE A 355 24.30 5.18 16.01
C ILE A 355 24.31 4.37 17.31
N THR A 356 23.30 4.58 18.15
CA THR A 356 23.01 3.71 19.31
C THR A 356 22.01 2.65 18.87
N LEU A 357 22.36 1.38 19.02
CA LEU A 357 21.50 0.26 18.64
C LEU A 357 20.51 -0.12 19.77
N PRO A 358 19.32 -0.67 19.42
CA PRO A 358 18.37 -1.19 20.39
C PRO A 358 18.99 -2.23 21.33
N ALA A 359 18.73 -2.12 22.63
CA ALA A 359 19.30 -3.04 23.62
C ALA A 359 18.83 -4.50 23.46
N SER A 360 17.67 -4.73 22.82
CA SER A 360 17.12 -6.06 22.54
C SER A 360 17.54 -6.65 21.20
N LEU A 361 18.41 -5.98 20.43
CA LEU A 361 18.82 -6.42 19.09
C LEU A 361 19.52 -7.77 19.15
N GLU A 362 19.08 -8.72 18.33
CA GLU A 362 19.63 -10.08 18.23
C GLU A 362 20.42 -10.26 16.92
N HIS A 363 19.99 -9.62 15.84
CA HIS A 363 20.59 -9.83 14.52
C HIS A 363 20.91 -8.51 13.82
N ILE A 364 22.11 -8.42 13.26
CA ILE A 364 22.51 -7.36 12.31
C ILE A 364 22.63 -8.01 10.94
N GLY A 365 21.77 -7.61 10.00
CA GLY A 365 21.68 -8.20 8.67
C GLY A 365 22.90 -7.97 7.78
N ASN A 366 22.92 -8.66 6.65
CA ASN A 366 23.93 -8.53 5.61
C ASN A 366 24.00 -7.10 5.12
N GLN A 367 25.21 -6.54 5.00
CA GLN A 367 25.44 -5.18 4.51
C GLN A 367 24.70 -4.08 5.30
N ALA A 368 24.19 -4.34 6.52
CA ALA A 368 23.33 -3.42 7.25
C ALA A 368 23.89 -1.98 7.37
N PHE A 369 25.21 -1.81 7.55
CA PHE A 369 25.91 -0.52 7.60
C PHE A 369 26.96 -0.38 6.49
N CYS A 370 26.91 -1.19 5.44
CA CYS A 370 27.92 -1.15 4.39
C CYS A 370 27.91 0.25 3.71
N PHE A 371 29.10 0.79 3.44
CA PHE A 371 29.29 2.17 2.95
C PHE A 371 28.81 3.30 3.89
N CYS A 372 28.62 3.05 5.19
CA CYS A 372 28.52 4.12 6.19
C CYS A 372 29.90 4.78 6.41
N GLU A 373 30.37 5.53 5.42
CA GLU A 373 31.77 6.00 5.35
C GLU A 373 32.18 6.91 6.51
N HIS A 374 31.21 7.64 7.09
CA HIS A 374 31.41 8.59 8.19
C HIS A 374 31.21 7.99 9.59
N LEU A 375 30.73 6.75 9.71
CA LEU A 375 30.47 6.11 11.00
C LEU A 375 31.78 5.95 11.77
N LYS A 376 31.90 6.58 12.93
CA LYS A 376 33.16 6.65 13.70
C LYS A 376 33.35 5.50 14.67
N GLY A 377 32.25 5.03 15.25
CA GLY A 377 32.22 3.96 16.23
C GLY A 377 30.83 3.36 16.36
N ILE A 378 30.77 2.11 16.83
CA ILE A 378 29.51 1.43 17.14
C ILE A 378 29.68 0.50 18.34
N ASP A 379 28.67 0.51 19.22
CA ASP A 379 28.52 -0.44 20.32
C ASP A 379 27.56 -1.56 19.89
N ILE A 380 28.03 -2.80 19.93
CA ILE A 380 27.23 -3.99 19.61
C ILE A 380 26.52 -4.46 20.89
N PRO A 381 25.18 -4.51 20.94
CA PRO A 381 24.46 -5.00 22.11
C PRO A 381 24.86 -6.43 22.48
N ALA A 382 24.93 -6.74 23.78
CA ALA A 382 25.33 -8.06 24.27
C ALA A 382 24.41 -9.19 23.77
N THR A 383 23.17 -8.87 23.43
CA THR A 383 22.16 -9.80 22.91
C THR A 383 22.39 -10.22 21.47
N VAL A 384 23.21 -9.51 20.70
CA VAL A 384 23.46 -9.83 19.29
C VAL A 384 24.16 -11.18 19.17
N THR A 385 23.54 -12.11 18.44
CA THR A 385 24.07 -13.44 18.15
C THR A 385 24.73 -13.51 16.77
N ASP A 386 24.28 -12.68 15.83
CA ASP A 386 24.70 -12.76 14.42
C ASP A 386 24.95 -11.38 13.83
N ILE A 387 26.09 -11.24 13.15
CA ILE A 387 26.42 -10.09 12.30
C ILE A 387 26.61 -10.60 10.87
N GLY A 388 25.83 -10.08 9.93
CA GLY A 388 25.75 -10.55 8.56
C GLY A 388 26.99 -10.25 7.71
N VAL A 389 27.00 -10.86 6.52
CA VAL A 389 28.03 -10.70 5.50
C VAL A 389 28.16 -9.23 5.12
N HIS A 390 29.40 -8.71 5.07
CA HIS A 390 29.69 -7.30 4.74
C HIS A 390 28.99 -6.24 5.63
N ALA A 391 28.44 -6.59 6.81
CA ALA A 391 27.63 -5.68 7.63
C ALA A 391 28.24 -4.28 7.82
N PHE A 392 29.54 -4.17 8.06
CA PHE A 392 30.29 -2.91 8.24
C PHE A 392 31.34 -2.68 7.15
N SER A 393 31.20 -3.35 6.00
CA SER A 393 32.15 -3.21 4.89
C SER A 393 32.21 -1.76 4.39
N ASN A 394 33.41 -1.26 4.08
CA ASN A 394 33.62 0.11 3.61
C ASN A 394 33.18 1.24 4.59
N CYS A 395 33.04 0.96 5.89
CA CYS A 395 32.93 2.03 6.89
C CYS A 395 34.31 2.67 7.13
N LYS A 396 34.67 3.66 6.30
CA LYS A 396 36.05 4.20 6.22
C LYS A 396 36.51 4.91 7.50
N SER A 397 35.60 5.61 8.18
CA SER A 397 35.90 6.30 9.44
C SER A 397 35.75 5.44 10.70
N LEU A 398 35.42 4.15 10.57
CA LEU A 398 35.14 3.29 11.71
C LEU A 398 36.43 2.96 12.46
N THR A 399 36.60 3.57 13.64
CA THR A 399 37.80 3.42 14.48
C THR A 399 37.60 2.51 15.68
N ARG A 400 36.34 2.25 16.06
CA ARG A 400 35.95 1.47 17.23
C ARG A 400 34.74 0.59 16.91
N ILE A 401 34.85 -0.69 17.26
CA ILE A 401 33.70 -1.59 17.40
C ILE A 401 33.80 -2.18 18.79
N ASN A 402 32.82 -1.89 19.64
CA ASN A 402 32.80 -2.39 21.00
C ASN A 402 31.87 -3.60 21.06
N ILE A 403 32.42 -4.76 21.41
CA ILE A 403 31.68 -5.98 21.69
C ILE A 403 31.83 -6.23 23.20
N PRO A 404 30.75 -6.24 23.98
CA PRO A 404 30.82 -6.35 25.43
C PRO A 404 31.28 -7.75 25.85
N GLU A 405 31.80 -7.87 27.07
CA GLU A 405 32.40 -9.13 27.55
C GLU A 405 31.39 -10.27 27.69
N ASP A 406 30.13 -9.95 28.00
CA ASP A 406 29.00 -10.86 28.12
C ASP A 406 28.27 -11.07 26.77
N SER A 407 28.90 -10.70 25.66
CA SER A 407 28.34 -10.85 24.32
C SER A 407 27.95 -12.30 24.00
N ARG A 408 26.77 -12.46 23.38
CA ARG A 408 26.25 -13.71 22.82
C ARG A 408 26.64 -13.94 21.36
N LEU A 409 27.55 -13.13 20.82
CA LEU A 409 27.91 -13.18 19.41
C LEU A 409 28.49 -14.54 19.05
N GLN A 410 27.82 -15.25 18.13
CA GLN A 410 28.19 -16.57 17.66
C GLN A 410 28.69 -16.53 16.22
N LEU A 411 28.03 -15.77 15.35
CA LEU A 411 28.36 -15.69 13.94
C LEU A 411 28.78 -14.29 13.52
N LEU A 412 29.88 -14.24 12.76
CA LEU A 412 30.34 -13.05 12.08
C LEU A 412 30.53 -13.41 10.60
N GLY A 413 29.68 -12.80 9.78
CA GLY A 413 29.59 -13.08 8.36
C GLY A 413 30.88 -12.74 7.62
N GLN A 414 31.04 -13.35 6.44
CA GLN A 414 32.19 -13.11 5.60
C GLN A 414 32.37 -11.60 5.33
N TYR A 415 33.60 -11.10 5.53
CA TYR A 415 33.93 -9.68 5.34
C TYR A 415 33.05 -8.70 6.14
N ALA A 416 32.35 -9.15 7.20
CA ALA A 416 31.47 -8.32 8.00
C ALA A 416 32.16 -7.05 8.48
N LEU A 417 33.42 -7.15 8.88
CA LEU A 417 34.24 -6.05 9.39
C LEU A 417 35.34 -5.63 8.43
N ALA A 418 35.16 -5.88 7.12
CA ALA A 418 36.10 -5.47 6.08
C ALA A 418 36.13 -3.95 5.93
N THR A 419 36.86 -3.32 6.83
CA THR A 419 37.02 -1.87 6.96
C THR A 419 38.39 -1.44 6.43
N THR A 420 38.56 -0.15 6.20
CA THR A 420 39.88 0.41 5.92
C THR A 420 40.76 0.29 7.18
N ASN A 421 42.09 0.45 7.07
CA ASN A 421 43.09 0.26 8.16
C ASN A 421 42.95 1.23 9.37
N THR A 422 41.73 1.65 9.70
CA THR A 422 41.37 2.68 10.68
C THR A 422 40.90 2.08 12.01
N LEU A 423 40.50 0.81 12.04
CA LEU A 423 40.11 0.14 13.28
C LEU A 423 41.31 0.02 14.23
N ALA A 424 41.25 0.72 15.36
CA ALA A 424 42.35 0.73 16.31
C ALA A 424 42.42 -0.60 17.08
N GLU A 425 41.27 -1.08 17.53
CA GLU A 425 41.19 -2.19 18.46
C GLU A 425 39.84 -2.91 18.32
N ILE A 426 39.87 -4.24 18.46
CA ILE A 426 38.66 -5.05 18.55
C ILE A 426 38.89 -6.24 19.49
N ARG A 427 37.88 -6.53 20.31
CA ARG A 427 37.81 -7.70 21.19
C ARG A 427 36.79 -8.69 20.66
N LEU A 428 37.21 -9.92 20.45
CA LEU A 428 36.34 -10.99 19.97
C LEU A 428 36.03 -11.98 21.08
N PRO A 429 34.75 -12.31 21.32
CA PRO A 429 34.37 -13.24 22.37
C PRO A 429 34.72 -14.69 22.00
N ALA A 430 34.91 -15.54 23.02
CA ALA A 430 35.19 -16.97 22.83
C ALA A 430 33.99 -17.74 22.22
N THR A 431 32.79 -17.15 22.28
CA THR A 431 31.53 -17.71 21.77
C THR A 431 31.45 -17.77 20.26
N LEU A 432 32.32 -17.04 19.55
CA LEU A 432 32.34 -17.02 18.09
C LEU A 432 32.67 -18.41 17.53
N ILE A 433 31.72 -18.97 16.79
CA ILE A 433 31.80 -20.28 16.14
C ILE A 433 32.62 -20.11 14.86
N VAL A 434 33.71 -20.86 14.72
CA VAL A 434 34.59 -20.76 13.54
C VAL A 434 34.28 -21.84 12.51
N ASN A 435 33.58 -21.46 11.44
CA ASN A 435 33.36 -22.32 10.28
C ASN A 435 34.53 -22.21 9.30
N THR A 436 35.32 -23.27 9.20
CA THR A 436 36.51 -23.37 8.32
C THR A 436 36.17 -23.78 6.89
N SER A 437 34.91 -24.10 6.58
CA SER A 437 34.43 -24.47 5.23
C SER A 437 34.14 -23.25 4.34
N THR A 438 34.03 -22.07 4.92
CA THR A 438 33.83 -20.78 4.24
C THR A 438 35.02 -19.85 4.50
N PRO A 439 35.20 -18.74 3.75
CA PRO A 439 36.29 -17.80 4.02
C PRO A 439 36.27 -17.36 5.49
N PRO A 440 37.44 -17.16 6.12
CA PRO A 440 37.54 -17.00 7.56
C PRO A 440 36.70 -15.84 8.05
N ILE A 441 36.15 -16.00 9.24
CA ILE A 441 35.41 -14.98 9.99
C ILE A 441 36.18 -13.66 10.12
N LEU A 442 37.51 -13.74 10.18
CA LEU A 442 38.40 -12.58 10.28
C LEU A 442 38.92 -12.08 8.94
N GLY A 443 38.50 -12.71 7.84
CA GLY A 443 38.86 -12.31 6.49
C GLY A 443 38.44 -10.86 6.25
N GLY A 444 39.42 -9.96 6.22
CA GLY A 444 39.20 -8.53 6.04
C GLY A 444 39.23 -7.68 7.31
N VAL A 445 39.33 -8.25 8.51
CA VAL A 445 39.56 -7.47 9.74
C VAL A 445 40.97 -6.86 9.67
N LYS A 446 41.06 -5.54 9.54
CA LYS A 446 42.32 -4.78 9.51
C LYS A 446 42.45 -3.88 10.73
N ALA A 447 42.44 -4.50 11.91
CA ALA A 447 42.65 -3.81 13.18
C ALA A 447 44.15 -3.67 13.50
N ARG A 448 44.54 -2.62 14.25
CA ARG A 448 45.90 -2.53 14.81
C ARG A 448 46.09 -3.52 15.96
N ASN A 449 45.11 -3.62 16.85
CA ASN A 449 45.09 -4.53 18.00
C ASN A 449 43.88 -5.46 17.89
N LEU A 450 44.11 -6.77 17.94
CA LEU A 450 43.07 -7.79 17.90
C LEU A 450 43.18 -8.66 19.15
N HIS A 451 42.17 -8.64 20.00
CA HIS A 451 42.10 -9.46 21.21
C HIS A 451 41.17 -10.64 20.95
N VAL A 452 41.63 -11.84 21.27
CA VAL A 452 40.88 -13.08 21.05
C VAL A 452 40.90 -13.97 22.28
N LYS A 453 39.81 -14.72 22.50
CA LYS A 453 39.64 -15.57 23.68
C LYS A 453 39.66 -17.08 23.41
N TRP A 454 40.00 -17.52 22.19
CA TRP A 454 40.10 -18.96 21.89
C TRP A 454 41.37 -19.57 22.51
N LEU A 455 41.22 -20.66 23.25
CA LEU A 455 42.36 -21.41 23.80
C LEU A 455 43.11 -22.20 22.73
N THR A 456 42.39 -22.66 21.71
CA THR A 456 42.94 -23.35 20.54
C THR A 456 42.73 -22.47 19.31
N PRO A 457 43.81 -22.04 18.61
CA PRO A 457 43.68 -21.15 17.47
C PRO A 457 42.93 -21.85 16.32
N PRO A 458 41.80 -21.30 15.84
CA PRO A 458 41.10 -21.85 14.69
C PRO A 458 41.92 -21.62 13.41
N SER A 459 41.80 -22.52 12.42
CA SER A 459 42.48 -22.31 11.13
C SER A 459 41.84 -21.17 10.35
N LEU A 460 42.64 -20.20 9.90
CA LEU A 460 42.19 -19.09 9.06
C LEU A 460 42.51 -19.30 7.57
N GLY A 461 43.07 -20.44 7.16
CA GLY A 461 43.38 -20.74 5.76
C GLY A 461 44.06 -19.58 4.99
N ARG A 462 43.61 -19.34 3.74
CA ARG A 462 44.27 -18.40 2.80
C ARG A 462 44.15 -16.90 3.14
N TYR A 463 43.20 -16.50 3.98
CA TYR A 463 42.88 -15.09 4.25
C TYR A 463 43.33 -14.59 5.63
N GLY A 464 44.37 -15.24 6.21
CA GLY A 464 44.88 -14.98 7.56
C GLY A 464 45.12 -13.51 7.94
N ILE A 465 45.49 -13.29 9.20
CA ILE A 465 45.56 -11.97 9.83
C ILE A 465 46.45 -10.99 9.05
N HIS A 466 46.03 -9.72 9.01
CA HIS A 466 46.80 -8.67 8.37
C HIS A 466 48.16 -8.47 9.04
N LYS A 467 49.22 -8.32 8.25
CA LYS A 467 50.61 -8.31 8.72
C LYS A 467 51.02 -7.20 9.69
N ASN A 468 50.19 -6.16 9.83
CA ASN A 468 50.42 -5.05 10.76
C ASN A 468 49.61 -5.18 12.06
N THR A 469 48.92 -6.29 12.27
CA THR A 469 48.05 -6.52 13.44
C THR A 469 48.88 -7.09 14.59
N THR A 470 48.75 -6.51 15.78
CA THR A 470 49.16 -7.15 17.04
C THR A 470 48.00 -7.96 17.56
N VAL A 471 48.22 -9.26 17.79
CA VAL A 471 47.21 -10.19 18.29
C VAL A 471 47.49 -10.47 19.77
N TYR A 472 46.49 -10.25 20.61
CA TYR A 472 46.50 -10.62 22.02
C TYR A 472 45.70 -11.91 22.20
N VAL A 473 46.31 -12.90 22.84
CA VAL A 473 45.80 -14.27 22.97
C VAL A 473 45.82 -14.70 24.43
N PRO A 474 45.03 -15.70 24.85
CA PRO A 474 45.02 -16.15 26.25
C PRO A 474 46.40 -16.63 26.70
N GLN A 475 46.72 -16.41 27.98
CA GLN A 475 47.95 -16.90 28.60
C GLN A 475 48.25 -18.38 28.30
N GLY A 476 49.50 -18.68 27.94
CA GLY A 476 49.96 -20.03 27.58
C GLY A 476 49.65 -20.50 26.15
N THR A 477 48.98 -19.69 25.32
CA THR A 477 48.56 -20.11 23.96
C THR A 477 49.42 -19.53 22.84
N ALA A 478 50.36 -18.61 23.11
CA ALA A 478 51.04 -17.88 22.03
C ALA A 478 51.88 -18.77 21.11
N VAL A 479 52.44 -19.87 21.62
CA VAL A 479 53.18 -20.84 20.78
C VAL A 479 52.24 -21.48 19.75
N ALA A 480 51.05 -21.92 20.17
CA ALA A 480 50.06 -22.51 19.27
C ALA A 480 49.64 -21.50 18.19
N TYR A 481 49.36 -20.26 18.59
CA TYR A 481 48.99 -19.18 17.65
C TYR A 481 50.11 -18.83 16.65
N ARG A 482 51.38 -18.84 17.06
CA ARG A 482 52.52 -18.58 16.15
C ARG A 482 52.70 -19.67 15.10
N GLN A 483 52.25 -20.89 15.37
CA GLN A 483 52.34 -22.04 14.47
C GLN A 483 51.08 -22.22 13.62
N ALA A 484 49.93 -21.73 14.10
CA ALA A 484 48.63 -21.90 13.45
C ALA A 484 48.53 -21.19 12.10
N ASP A 485 47.83 -21.84 11.16
CA ASP A 485 47.69 -21.32 9.80
C ASP A 485 46.87 -20.02 9.76
N GLY A 486 47.40 -19.05 9.01
CA GLY A 486 46.89 -17.69 8.92
C GLY A 486 47.19 -16.76 10.12
N TRP A 487 47.46 -17.28 11.33
CA TRP A 487 47.81 -16.46 12.50
C TRP A 487 49.26 -16.02 12.53
N LYS A 488 50.17 -16.87 12.04
CA LYS A 488 51.62 -16.61 11.90
C LYS A 488 51.99 -15.34 11.11
N ARG A 489 51.03 -14.75 10.40
CA ARG A 489 51.20 -13.51 9.62
C ARG A 489 51.14 -12.25 10.49
N ALA A 490 50.63 -12.33 11.72
CA ALA A 490 50.51 -11.18 12.62
C ALA A 490 51.87 -10.50 12.88
N ALA A 491 51.85 -9.19 13.12
CA ALA A 491 53.06 -8.42 13.45
C ALA A 491 53.67 -8.90 14.77
N LYS A 492 52.82 -9.15 15.76
CA LYS A 492 53.16 -9.62 17.10
C LYS A 492 52.02 -10.49 17.63
N ILE A 493 52.38 -11.49 18.43
CA ILE A 493 51.46 -12.30 19.22
C ILE A 493 51.89 -12.18 20.69
N ILE A 494 51.02 -11.60 21.51
CA ILE A 494 51.23 -11.25 22.91
C ILE A 494 50.22 -12.04 23.75
N GLU A 495 50.65 -12.57 24.89
CA GLU A 495 49.75 -13.20 25.85
C GLU A 495 49.16 -12.16 26.78
N GLU A 496 47.85 -12.26 27.04
CA GLU A 496 47.12 -11.44 28.01
C GLU A 496 46.22 -12.28 28.93
#